data_AF-A0A0N4URE6-F1
#
_entry.id   AF-A0A0N4URE6-F1
#
_cell.length_a   1.000
_cell.length_b   1.000
_cell.length_c   1.000
_cell.angle_alpha   90.00
_cell.angle_beta   90.00
_cell.angle_gamma   90.00
#
_symmetry.space_group_name_H-M   'P 1'
#
loop_
_entity.id
_entity.type
_entity.pdbx_description
1 polymer ?
#
loop_
_entity_poly.entity_id
_entity_poly.type
_entity_poly.pdbx_seq_one_letter_code
_entity_poly.pdbx_strand_id
1 'polypeptide(L)'
;MCSLTDQKCGPNMSLPKVPTSKACSGRICALDEIITDILCSLADQKCGPNMAFKTIVGPLYMKVGISSYKICIQQCICDSNEYTKMGGQCIKKSSVAMRNETEFGREILPKHCAGRVCALDEEIFNVPCSLTGKICGTNMIFTKIGKLLKKNGTEVCFQKCTCMSEEYVKANGQCILSTKGNETATPTSTQRSATESKLQPTMRKFSKTRSSKNCVGRTCERIRDLFCMLTDLKCGDNMVYKTIKQLIYNDGSPEICIQQCKCISEEYTKEGGRCIMRSTKKNPAQVIL
;
A
#
# COMPACT_ATOMS: atom_id res chain seq x y z
N MET A 1 20.77 -1.97 -58.85
CA MET A 1 20.02 -0.77 -59.26
C MET A 1 18.53 -1.10 -59.19
N CYS A 2 17.83 -0.65 -58.15
CA CYS A 2 16.36 -0.57 -58.13
C CYS A 2 16.01 0.71 -57.36
N SER A 3 15.31 1.62 -58.03
CA SER A 3 15.01 2.98 -57.60
C SER A 3 13.88 3.05 -56.57
N LEU A 4 14.03 4.01 -55.66
CA LEU A 4 12.98 4.58 -54.80
C LEU A 4 12.01 5.40 -55.65
N THR A 5 10.69 5.15 -55.53
CA THR A 5 9.65 6.20 -55.56
C THR A 5 8.32 5.67 -54.98
N ASP A 6 7.70 6.49 -54.13
CA ASP A 6 6.25 6.57 -53.84
C ASP A 6 5.54 5.42 -53.10
N GLN A 7 5.69 5.35 -51.76
CA GLN A 7 4.69 4.69 -50.91
C GLN A 7 4.20 5.59 -49.77
N LYS A 8 2.94 6.01 -49.92
CA LYS A 8 2.15 6.82 -48.97
C LYS A 8 2.03 6.14 -47.61
N CYS A 9 2.38 6.84 -46.54
CA CYS A 9 2.10 6.42 -45.17
C CYS A 9 0.60 6.62 -44.86
N GLY A 10 -0.15 5.54 -44.70
CA GLY A 10 -1.54 5.57 -44.22
C GLY A 10 -1.61 5.59 -42.68
N PRO A 11 -2.59 6.28 -42.07
CA PRO A 11 -2.74 6.28 -40.61
C PRO A 11 -3.54 5.03 -40.22
N ASN A 12 -2.87 3.99 -39.71
CA ASN A 12 -3.45 2.95 -38.82
C ASN A 12 -2.41 1.83 -38.59
N MET A 13 -1.36 2.13 -37.81
CA MET A 13 -0.62 1.04 -37.15
C MET A 13 -1.49 0.52 -36.01
N SER A 14 -2.15 -0.62 -36.24
CA SER A 14 -2.85 -1.36 -35.19
C SER A 14 -1.83 -1.81 -34.14
N LEU A 15 -1.97 -1.30 -32.91
CA LEU A 15 -1.15 -1.74 -31.77
C LEU A 15 -1.34 -3.25 -31.57
N PRO A 16 -0.27 -4.02 -31.29
CA PRO A 16 -0.37 -5.44 -31.04
C PRO A 16 -1.33 -5.68 -29.87
N LYS A 17 -2.39 -6.47 -30.12
CA LYS A 17 -3.37 -6.85 -29.09
C LYS A 17 -2.65 -7.63 -27.99
N VAL A 18 -2.44 -7.01 -26.84
CA VAL A 18 -1.93 -7.67 -25.64
C VAL A 18 -3.03 -8.61 -25.12
N PRO A 19 -2.77 -9.92 -24.93
CA PRO A 19 -3.76 -10.84 -24.40
C PRO A 19 -4.17 -10.41 -22.98
N THR A 20 -5.47 -10.36 -22.72
CA THR A 20 -5.98 -10.03 -21.39
C THR A 20 -5.76 -11.21 -20.45
N SER A 21 -5.05 -10.98 -19.34
CA SER A 21 -4.85 -12.01 -18.33
C SER A 21 -6.12 -12.22 -17.50
N LYS A 22 -6.54 -13.48 -17.32
CA LYS A 22 -7.63 -13.83 -16.39
C LYS A 22 -7.33 -13.41 -14.95
N ALA A 23 -6.05 -13.20 -14.61
CA ALA A 23 -5.62 -12.84 -13.26
C ALA A 23 -6.27 -11.56 -12.72
N CYS A 24 -6.49 -10.58 -13.60
CA CYS A 24 -7.09 -9.30 -13.23
C CYS A 24 -8.56 -9.24 -13.64
N SER A 25 -9.33 -10.30 -13.37
CA SER A 25 -10.76 -10.38 -13.73
C SER A 25 -11.03 -10.16 -15.23
N GLY A 26 -10.09 -10.56 -16.09
CA GLY A 26 -10.20 -10.43 -17.55
C GLY A 26 -9.88 -9.04 -18.12
N ARG A 27 -9.50 -8.06 -17.28
CA ARG A 27 -8.95 -6.78 -17.75
C ARG A 27 -7.42 -6.79 -17.75
N ILE A 28 -6.85 -5.75 -18.35
CA ILE A 28 -5.43 -5.40 -18.17
C ILE A 28 -5.22 -5.03 -16.69
N CYS A 29 -4.15 -5.54 -16.10
CA CYS A 29 -3.79 -5.22 -14.72
C CYS A 29 -3.27 -3.79 -14.64
N ALA A 30 -3.60 -3.09 -13.55
CA ALA A 30 -3.02 -1.78 -13.29
C ALA A 30 -1.55 -1.93 -12.91
N LEU A 31 -0.75 -0.91 -13.22
CA LEU A 31 0.63 -0.85 -12.73
C LEU A 31 0.63 -0.87 -11.19
N ASP A 32 1.52 -1.68 -10.62
CA ASP A 32 1.66 -2.01 -9.20
C ASP A 32 0.52 -2.82 -8.60
N GLU A 33 -0.45 -3.30 -9.39
CA GLU A 33 -1.49 -4.18 -8.91
C GLU A 33 -0.90 -5.49 -8.37
N ILE A 34 -1.24 -5.82 -7.13
CA ILE A 34 -0.79 -7.03 -6.44
C ILE A 34 -1.85 -8.12 -6.59
N ILE A 35 -1.41 -9.31 -6.97
CA ILE A 35 -2.25 -10.49 -7.12
C ILE A 35 -1.71 -11.67 -6.31
N THR A 36 -2.59 -12.59 -5.96
CA THR A 36 -2.23 -13.90 -5.40
C THR A 36 -2.40 -14.97 -6.47
N ASP A 37 -1.31 -15.61 -6.85
CA ASP A 37 -1.26 -16.68 -7.85
C ASP A 37 -1.09 -18.04 -7.17
N ILE A 38 -2.12 -18.89 -7.28
CA ILE A 38 -2.24 -20.18 -6.57
C ILE A 38 -1.28 -21.26 -7.09
N LEU A 39 -0.58 -21.02 -8.21
CA LEU A 39 0.41 -21.96 -8.76
C LEU A 39 1.73 -21.28 -9.17
N CYS A 40 1.86 -19.98 -8.93
CA CYS A 40 2.99 -19.15 -9.40
C CYS A 40 3.20 -19.22 -10.92
N SER A 41 2.15 -19.49 -11.69
CA SER A 41 2.19 -19.65 -13.15
C SER A 41 2.30 -18.33 -13.91
N LEU A 42 2.05 -17.19 -13.27
CA LEU A 42 2.02 -15.86 -13.88
C LEU A 42 3.38 -15.17 -13.91
N ALA A 43 4.42 -15.74 -13.28
CA ALA A 43 5.72 -15.10 -13.20
C ALA A 43 6.26 -14.76 -14.60
N ASP A 44 6.67 -13.51 -14.77
CA ASP A 44 7.18 -12.91 -16.01
C ASP A 44 6.17 -12.91 -17.19
N GLN A 45 4.91 -13.31 -16.96
CA GLN A 45 3.83 -13.14 -17.95
C GLN A 45 3.41 -11.68 -18.05
N LYS A 46 3.00 -11.27 -19.26
CA LYS A 46 2.47 -9.93 -19.51
C LYS A 46 1.19 -9.69 -18.71
N CYS A 47 1.18 -8.59 -17.96
CA CYS A 47 0.00 -8.11 -17.24
C CYS A 47 -0.59 -6.83 -17.87
N GLY A 48 0.15 -6.22 -18.81
CA GLY A 48 -0.32 -5.15 -19.68
C GLY A 48 0.78 -4.63 -20.62
N PRO A 49 0.56 -3.48 -21.30
CA PRO A 49 1.55 -2.90 -22.21
C PRO A 49 2.83 -2.53 -21.48
N ASN A 50 3.97 -3.09 -21.92
CA ASN A 50 5.29 -2.93 -21.29
C ASN A 50 5.32 -3.32 -19.80
N MET A 51 4.41 -4.21 -19.38
CA MET A 51 4.27 -4.64 -17.99
C MET A 51 4.24 -6.17 -17.89
N ALA A 52 4.90 -6.71 -16.87
CA ALA A 52 4.92 -8.13 -16.55
C ALA A 52 4.75 -8.36 -15.04
N PHE A 53 4.21 -9.51 -14.69
CA PHE A 53 4.13 -9.92 -13.29
C PHE A 53 5.51 -10.28 -12.75
N LYS A 54 5.86 -9.71 -11.61
CA LYS A 54 7.06 -10.09 -10.85
C LYS A 54 6.66 -10.66 -9.50
N THR A 55 7.27 -11.79 -9.13
CA THR A 55 7.06 -12.38 -7.81
C THR A 55 7.73 -11.52 -6.75
N ILE A 56 6.93 -11.01 -5.81
CA ILE A 56 7.41 -10.23 -4.67
C ILE A 56 7.50 -11.09 -3.39
N VAL A 57 6.60 -12.07 -3.24
CA VAL A 57 6.62 -13.04 -2.14
C VAL A 57 6.30 -14.43 -2.68
N GLY A 58 7.15 -15.40 -2.34
CA GLY A 58 6.91 -16.81 -2.65
C GLY A 58 8.12 -17.50 -3.30
N PRO A 59 7.98 -18.80 -3.62
CA PRO A 59 6.78 -19.59 -3.40
C PRO A 59 6.50 -19.92 -1.93
N LEU A 60 5.24 -19.81 -1.53
CA LEU A 60 4.72 -20.27 -0.24
C LEU A 60 3.97 -21.58 -0.46
N TYR A 61 4.22 -22.58 0.39
CA TYR A 61 3.52 -23.87 0.30
C TYR A 61 2.41 -23.92 1.32
N MET A 62 1.17 -24.01 0.85
CA MET A 62 -0.01 -24.15 1.71
C MET A 62 -0.54 -25.58 1.59
N LYS A 63 -0.59 -26.31 2.70
CA LYS A 63 -1.24 -27.63 2.76
C LYS A 63 -2.74 -27.45 3.01
N VAL A 64 -3.56 -27.99 2.12
CA VAL A 64 -5.01 -28.08 2.28
C VAL A 64 -5.40 -29.55 2.08
N GLY A 65 -5.62 -30.27 3.18
CA GLY A 65 -5.83 -31.71 3.16
C GLY A 65 -4.56 -32.47 2.72
N ILE A 66 -4.72 -33.39 1.78
CA ILE A 66 -3.60 -34.17 1.18
C ILE A 66 -2.83 -33.39 0.11
N SER A 67 -3.33 -32.23 -0.32
CA SER A 67 -2.74 -31.44 -1.42
C SER A 67 -1.91 -30.27 -0.89
N SER A 68 -0.75 -30.04 -1.49
CA SER A 68 0.09 -28.85 -1.26
C SER A 68 0.00 -27.91 -2.47
N TYR A 69 -0.40 -26.66 -2.24
CA TYR A 69 -0.49 -25.62 -3.27
C TYR A 69 0.69 -24.64 -3.15
N LYS A 70 1.17 -24.14 -4.29
CA LYS A 70 2.29 -23.21 -4.39
C LYS A 70 1.76 -21.80 -4.65
N ILE A 71 1.70 -20.97 -3.62
CA ILE A 71 1.17 -19.62 -3.69
C ILE A 71 2.32 -18.63 -3.91
N CYS A 72 2.17 -17.72 -4.88
CA CYS A 72 3.02 -16.55 -5.05
C CYS A 72 2.19 -15.29 -4.98
N ILE A 73 2.71 -14.28 -4.28
CA ILE A 73 2.23 -12.91 -4.39
C ILE A 73 3.07 -12.24 -5.46
N GLN A 74 2.40 -11.72 -6.49
CA GLN A 74 3.04 -11.11 -7.64
C GLN A 74 2.50 -9.70 -7.84
N GLN A 75 3.32 -8.84 -8.42
CA GLN A 75 3.00 -7.46 -8.71
C GLN A 75 3.18 -7.19 -10.19
N CYS A 76 2.22 -6.50 -10.82
CA CYS A 76 2.35 -6.06 -12.20
C CYS A 76 3.30 -4.85 -12.26
N ILE A 77 4.50 -5.01 -12.83
CA ILE A 77 5.53 -3.96 -12.91
C ILE A 77 6.00 -3.78 -14.35
N CYS A 78 6.84 -2.77 -14.62
CA CYS A 78 7.45 -2.65 -15.94
C CYS A 78 8.30 -3.88 -16.29
N ASP A 79 8.15 -4.38 -17.51
CA ASP A 79 8.75 -5.65 -17.96
C ASP A 79 10.26 -5.58 -18.21
N SER A 80 10.82 -4.38 -18.34
CA SER A 80 12.25 -4.17 -18.51
C SER A 80 12.72 -2.85 -17.89
N ASN A 81 14.03 -2.75 -17.68
CA ASN A 81 14.68 -1.53 -17.20
C ASN A 81 14.69 -0.39 -18.24
N GLU A 82 14.28 -0.65 -19.49
CA GLU A 82 14.12 0.38 -20.51
C GLU A 82 12.88 1.25 -20.27
N TYR A 83 11.95 0.81 -19.42
CA TYR A 83 10.75 1.55 -19.10
C TYR A 83 10.85 2.22 -17.72
N THR A 84 10.13 3.31 -17.55
CA THR A 84 9.94 3.98 -16.26
C THR A 84 8.46 4.15 -15.98
N LYS A 85 8.10 4.05 -14.70
CA LYS A 85 6.74 4.31 -14.23
C LYS A 85 6.44 5.80 -14.32
N MET A 86 5.39 6.17 -15.04
CA MET A 86 4.90 7.54 -15.12
C MET A 86 3.39 7.51 -15.40
N GLY A 87 2.60 8.23 -14.58
CA GLY A 87 1.14 8.31 -14.76
C GLY A 87 0.41 6.96 -14.71
N GLY A 88 0.92 5.98 -13.97
CA GLY A 88 0.34 4.62 -13.91
C GLY A 88 0.63 3.75 -15.14
N GLN A 89 1.56 4.16 -16.00
CA GLN A 89 1.98 3.43 -17.20
C GLN A 89 3.50 3.21 -17.23
N CYS A 90 3.95 2.24 -18.01
CA CYS A 90 5.36 1.99 -18.29
C CYS A 90 5.76 2.66 -19.61
N ILE A 91 6.47 3.78 -19.51
CA ILE A 91 6.90 4.61 -20.65
C ILE A 91 8.36 4.32 -20.94
N LYS A 92 8.70 4.10 -22.22
CA LYS A 92 10.08 3.85 -22.64
C LYS A 92 10.92 5.07 -22.28
N LYS A 93 12.06 4.86 -21.64
CA LYS A 93 13.11 5.85 -21.44
C LYS A 93 13.64 6.21 -22.83
N SER A 94 13.01 7.16 -23.49
CA SER A 94 13.52 7.68 -24.75
C SER A 94 14.89 8.30 -24.47
N SER A 95 15.84 8.13 -25.40
CA SER A 95 17.15 8.80 -25.39
C SER A 95 17.04 10.32 -25.61
N VAL A 96 15.90 10.91 -25.26
CA VAL A 96 15.67 12.34 -25.32
C VAL A 96 16.52 12.94 -24.21
N ALA A 97 17.53 13.71 -24.64
CA ALA A 97 18.38 14.50 -23.76
C ALA A 97 17.52 15.09 -22.64
N MET A 98 17.76 14.68 -21.40
CA MET A 98 17.34 15.51 -20.28
C MET A 98 17.87 16.89 -20.61
N ARG A 99 16.99 17.84 -20.90
CA ARG A 99 17.35 19.25 -20.73
C ARG A 99 17.85 19.30 -19.30
N ASN A 100 19.15 19.58 -19.15
CA ASN A 100 19.77 19.86 -17.87
C ASN A 100 18.90 20.92 -17.21
N GLU A 101 18.01 20.49 -16.30
CA GLU A 101 17.51 21.36 -15.25
C GLU A 101 18.72 21.69 -14.41
N THR A 102 19.32 22.80 -14.85
CA THR A 102 20.18 23.74 -14.15
C THR A 102 20.58 23.29 -12.75
N GLU A 103 21.88 23.01 -12.65
CA GLU A 103 22.70 23.16 -11.45
C GLU A 103 22.09 24.12 -10.42
N PHE A 104 21.39 23.58 -9.44
CA PHE A 104 21.23 24.19 -8.13
C PHE A 104 21.21 23.05 -7.12
N GLY A 105 22.35 22.83 -6.46
CA GLY A 105 22.64 21.65 -5.67
C GLY A 105 21.54 21.30 -4.67
N ARG A 106 21.07 20.05 -4.72
CA ARG A 106 20.27 19.40 -3.68
C ARG A 106 20.28 17.89 -3.92
N GLU A 107 20.51 17.15 -2.84
CA GLU A 107 20.74 15.71 -2.79
C GLU A 107 19.78 14.90 -3.67
N ILE A 108 20.35 14.03 -4.50
CA ILE A 108 19.63 13.03 -5.30
C ILE A 108 18.90 12.11 -4.30
N LEU A 109 17.62 12.40 -4.06
CA LEU A 109 16.74 11.54 -3.27
C LEU A 109 16.72 10.16 -3.95
N PRO A 110 17.17 9.10 -3.26
CA PRO A 110 17.25 7.79 -3.88
C PRO A 110 15.82 7.28 -4.16
N LYS A 111 15.60 6.72 -5.37
CA LYS A 111 14.28 6.41 -5.99
C LYS A 111 13.50 5.30 -5.28
N HIS A 112 13.24 5.45 -4.00
CA HIS A 112 12.47 4.54 -3.15
C HIS A 112 11.06 5.10 -2.99
N CYS A 113 10.05 4.24 -2.86
CA CYS A 113 8.63 4.55 -3.05
C CYS A 113 8.21 4.68 -4.53
N ALA A 114 8.50 3.64 -5.33
CA ALA A 114 8.04 3.53 -6.73
C ALA A 114 8.41 4.74 -7.63
N GLY A 115 9.59 5.32 -7.39
CA GLY A 115 10.12 6.44 -8.17
C GLY A 115 9.53 7.81 -7.84
N ARG A 116 8.71 7.93 -6.79
CA ARG A 116 8.21 9.21 -6.26
C ARG A 116 8.78 9.48 -4.88
N VAL A 117 8.54 10.70 -4.41
CA VAL A 117 8.72 11.03 -2.99
C VAL A 117 7.78 10.16 -2.16
N CYS A 118 8.30 9.58 -1.08
CA CYS A 118 7.52 8.78 -0.15
C CYS A 118 6.51 9.66 0.58
N ALA A 119 5.30 9.16 0.79
CA ALA A 119 4.35 9.83 1.66
C ALA A 119 4.81 9.70 3.12
N LEU A 120 4.43 10.67 3.94
CA LEU A 120 4.61 10.55 5.38
C LEU A 120 3.92 9.26 5.86
N ASP A 121 4.61 8.52 6.72
CA ASP A 121 4.20 7.23 7.25
C ASP A 121 4.10 6.09 6.21
N GLU A 122 4.57 6.29 4.99
CA GLU A 122 4.70 5.22 3.99
C GLU A 122 5.75 4.21 4.43
N GLU A 123 5.36 2.94 4.46
CA GLU A 123 6.19 1.82 4.85
C GLU A 123 6.75 1.13 3.61
N ILE A 124 8.05 0.81 3.66
CA ILE A 124 8.75 0.13 2.60
C ILE A 124 9.51 -1.08 3.14
N PHE A 125 9.68 -2.07 2.27
CA PHE A 125 10.44 -3.27 2.52
C PHE A 125 11.74 -3.16 1.74
N ASN A 126 12.88 -3.03 2.43
CA ASN A 126 14.19 -2.97 1.80
C ASN A 126 15.12 -4.07 2.33
N VAL A 127 15.84 -4.69 1.40
CA VAL A 127 16.88 -5.69 1.66
C VAL A 127 18.17 -5.14 1.05
N PRO A 128 19.19 -4.73 1.83
CA PRO A 128 19.25 -4.56 3.30
C PRO A 128 18.60 -3.22 3.78
N CYS A 129 18.68 -2.90 5.08
CA CYS A 129 18.23 -1.63 5.70
C CYS A 129 18.96 -0.35 5.18
N SER A 130 19.39 -0.32 3.92
CA SER A 130 20.31 0.67 3.37
C SER A 130 19.77 2.10 3.37
N LEU A 131 18.46 2.28 3.58
CA LEU A 131 17.83 3.60 3.55
C LEU A 131 17.69 4.26 4.92
N THR A 132 17.99 3.58 6.03
CA THR A 132 17.80 4.19 7.35
C THR A 132 18.64 5.47 7.45
N GLY A 133 18.01 6.57 7.86
CA GLY A 133 18.61 7.90 7.92
C GLY A 133 18.67 8.64 6.58
N LYS A 134 18.29 8.03 5.45
CA LYS A 134 18.19 8.71 4.15
C LYS A 134 16.89 9.49 4.07
N ILE A 135 16.96 10.63 3.36
CA ILE A 135 15.81 11.49 3.11
C ILE A 135 14.80 10.73 2.23
N CYS A 136 13.53 10.72 2.65
CA CYS A 136 12.42 10.09 1.94
C CYS A 136 11.37 11.11 1.46
N GLY A 137 11.48 12.37 1.89
CA GLY A 137 10.74 13.52 1.40
C GLY A 137 11.10 14.80 2.17
N THR A 138 10.37 15.89 1.93
CA THR A 138 10.63 17.18 2.59
C THR A 138 10.48 17.05 4.10
N ASN A 139 11.56 17.32 4.84
CA ASN A 139 11.62 17.18 6.31
C ASN A 139 11.36 15.75 6.81
N MET A 140 11.58 14.74 5.96
CA MET A 140 11.30 13.33 6.27
C MET A 140 12.51 12.43 5.99
N ILE A 141 12.74 11.46 6.87
CA ILE A 141 13.77 10.43 6.74
C ILE A 141 13.18 9.03 6.93
N PHE A 142 13.83 8.03 6.34
CA PHE A 142 13.50 6.65 6.64
C PHE A 142 14.02 6.25 8.02
N THR A 143 13.11 5.77 8.87
CA THR A 143 13.41 5.16 10.16
C THR A 143 13.21 3.65 10.10
N LYS A 144 14.05 2.88 10.82
CA LYS A 144 13.89 1.42 10.92
C LYS A 144 12.75 1.13 11.91
N ILE A 145 11.71 0.46 11.45
CA ILE A 145 10.59 0.03 12.30
C ILE A 145 10.71 -1.43 12.74
N GLY A 146 11.46 -2.25 11.98
CA GLY A 146 11.68 -3.65 12.34
C GLY A 146 12.58 -4.40 11.37
N LYS A 147 12.77 -5.69 11.66
CA LYS A 147 13.44 -6.64 10.78
C LYS A 147 12.78 -8.01 10.84
N LEU A 148 12.75 -8.71 9.70
CA LEU A 148 12.32 -10.10 9.60
C LEU A 148 13.47 -10.95 9.05
N LEU A 149 13.83 -12.00 9.78
CA LEU A 149 14.76 -13.02 9.28
C LEU A 149 13.99 -14.06 8.46
N LYS A 150 14.28 -14.14 7.16
CA LYS A 150 13.77 -15.23 6.32
C LYS A 150 14.45 -16.54 6.71
N LYS A 151 13.80 -17.68 6.41
CA LYS A 151 14.35 -19.03 6.67
C LYS A 151 15.72 -19.29 6.04
N ASN A 152 16.05 -18.58 4.95
CA ASN A 152 17.36 -18.65 4.29
C ASN A 152 18.43 -17.74 4.93
N GLY A 153 18.13 -17.09 6.06
CA GLY A 153 19.03 -16.14 6.73
C GLY A 153 19.00 -14.71 6.18
N THR A 154 18.28 -14.42 5.09
CA THR A 154 18.18 -13.06 4.55
C THR A 154 17.36 -12.15 5.48
N GLU A 155 17.94 -11.03 5.92
CA GLU A 155 17.23 -10.00 6.70
C GLU A 155 16.42 -9.09 5.77
N VAL A 156 15.10 -9.00 5.99
CA VAL A 156 14.23 -7.99 5.40
C VAL A 156 14.05 -6.87 6.41
N CYS A 157 14.35 -5.65 6.00
CA CYS A 157 14.14 -4.47 6.82
C CYS A 157 12.79 -3.84 6.52
N PHE A 158 12.06 -3.52 7.58
CA PHE A 158 10.89 -2.66 7.50
C PHE A 158 11.33 -1.25 7.85
N GLN A 159 11.10 -0.31 6.93
CA GLN A 159 11.45 1.09 7.11
C GLN A 159 10.22 1.97 6.85
N LYS A 160 10.12 3.08 7.57
CA LYS A 160 9.00 4.02 7.48
C LYS A 160 9.50 5.42 7.22
N CYS A 161 8.85 6.16 6.34
CA CYS A 161 9.15 7.55 6.12
C CYS A 161 8.54 8.40 7.26
N THR A 162 9.35 8.99 8.12
CA THR A 162 8.90 9.77 9.28
C THR A 162 9.53 11.16 9.29
N CYS A 163 9.06 12.07 10.14
CA CYS A 163 9.72 13.37 10.30
C CYS A 163 11.18 13.21 10.73
N MET A 164 12.05 14.10 10.22
CA MET A 164 13.50 13.99 10.39
C MET A 164 14.01 14.29 11.80
N SER A 165 13.24 15.04 12.59
CA SER A 165 13.54 15.36 13.99
C SER A 165 12.24 15.66 14.75
N GLU A 166 12.31 15.76 16.07
CA GLU A 166 11.19 16.13 16.95
C GLU A 166 10.73 17.58 16.77
N GLU A 167 11.53 18.42 16.11
CA GLU A 167 11.16 19.81 15.78
C GLU A 167 10.05 19.84 14.73
N TYR A 168 9.93 18.79 13.91
CA TYR A 168 8.90 18.66 12.89
C TYR A 168 7.72 17.85 13.40
N VAL A 169 6.53 18.42 13.29
CA VAL A 169 5.26 17.75 13.60
C VAL A 169 4.54 17.32 12.33
N LYS A 170 3.84 16.20 12.44
CA LYS A 170 3.01 15.66 11.37
C LYS A 170 1.75 16.50 11.22
N ALA A 171 1.58 17.13 10.06
CA ALA A 171 0.37 17.87 9.73
C ALA A 171 0.05 17.72 8.24
N ASN A 172 -1.21 17.43 7.90
CA ASN A 172 -1.68 17.31 6.52
C ASN A 172 -0.84 16.38 5.62
N GLY A 173 -0.34 15.27 6.18
CA GLY A 173 0.50 14.30 5.46
C GLY A 173 1.93 14.79 5.17
N GLN A 174 2.38 15.85 5.85
CA GLN A 174 3.72 16.42 5.72
C GLN A 174 4.35 16.63 7.11
N CYS A 175 5.66 16.88 7.13
CA CYS A 175 6.41 17.27 8.32
C CYS A 175 6.68 18.77 8.29
N ILE A 176 6.01 19.52 9.16
CA ILE A 176 6.12 20.97 9.27
C ILE A 176 6.84 21.36 10.57
N LEU A 177 7.60 22.45 10.54
CA LEU A 177 8.33 22.91 11.73
C LEU A 177 7.32 23.36 12.80
N SER A 178 7.48 22.87 14.02
CA SER A 178 6.67 23.32 15.15
C SER A 178 7.01 24.77 15.47
N THR A 179 6.12 25.70 15.19
CA THR A 179 6.23 27.09 15.65
C THR A 179 5.95 27.15 17.16
N LYS A 180 6.90 26.67 17.98
CA LYS A 180 6.90 26.97 19.42
C LYS A 180 7.53 28.34 19.62
N GLY A 181 6.73 29.38 19.41
CA GLY A 181 6.98 30.73 19.91
C GLY A 181 6.17 30.95 21.18
N ASN A 182 6.84 30.97 22.33
CA ASN A 182 6.49 31.66 23.58
C ASN A 182 5.00 31.87 23.92
N GLU A 183 4.26 30.80 24.20
CA GLU A 183 3.14 30.90 25.15
C GLU A 183 3.28 29.89 26.28
N THR A 184 3.48 30.50 27.44
CA THR A 184 3.51 30.07 28.82
C THR A 184 2.54 28.93 29.16
N ALA A 185 3.07 27.96 29.92
CA ALA A 185 2.41 27.15 30.94
C ALA A 185 1.08 26.46 30.58
N THR A 186 1.11 25.13 30.48
CA THR A 186 0.68 24.22 31.57
C THR A 186 1.00 22.77 31.17
N PRO A 187 1.73 21.98 31.97
CA PRO A 187 1.95 20.57 31.70
C PRO A 187 0.82 19.76 32.32
N THR A 188 0.06 19.03 31.51
CA THR A 188 -0.83 17.98 32.04
C THR A 188 -0.37 16.63 31.48
N SER A 189 0.53 16.03 32.25
CA SER A 189 0.73 14.59 32.33
C SER A 189 -0.59 13.92 32.72
N THR A 190 -1.05 12.97 31.90
CA THR A 190 -1.97 11.94 32.37
C THR A 190 -1.40 10.59 31.98
N GLN A 191 -0.77 9.96 32.97
CA GLN A 191 -0.50 8.53 33.03
C GLN A 191 -1.80 7.71 33.01
N ARG A 192 -1.70 6.50 32.45
CA ARG A 192 -2.43 5.23 32.76
C ARG A 192 -2.75 4.49 31.46
N SER A 193 -2.52 3.20 31.30
CA SER A 193 -1.95 2.15 32.12
C SER A 193 -1.53 1.04 31.17
N ALA A 194 -0.43 0.35 31.50
CA ALA A 194 -0.16 -0.97 30.97
C ALA A 194 -1.28 -1.93 31.41
N THR A 195 -1.79 -2.76 30.50
CA THR A 195 -2.42 -4.03 30.87
C THR A 195 -2.04 -5.05 29.82
N GLU A 196 -1.05 -5.87 30.15
CA GLU A 196 -0.86 -7.19 29.56
C GLU A 196 -2.18 -7.97 29.67
N SER A 197 -2.71 -8.42 28.54
CA SER A 197 -3.67 -9.52 28.56
C SER A 197 -3.13 -10.62 27.66
N LYS A 198 -2.61 -11.67 28.30
CA LYS A 198 -2.41 -12.99 27.69
C LYS A 198 -3.76 -13.47 27.16
N LEU A 199 -3.92 -13.58 25.84
CA LEU A 199 -4.99 -14.39 25.26
C LEU A 199 -4.37 -15.55 24.48
N GLN A 200 -4.45 -16.73 25.10
CA GLN A 200 -4.29 -18.03 24.45
C GLN A 200 -5.34 -18.19 23.34
N PRO A 201 -4.99 -18.73 22.16
CA PRO A 201 -5.97 -18.97 21.11
C PRO A 201 -6.71 -20.28 21.40
N THR A 202 -7.98 -20.20 21.78
CA THR A 202 -8.90 -21.35 21.71
C THR A 202 -9.71 -21.28 20.41
N MET A 203 -9.53 -22.31 19.59
CA MET A 203 -10.27 -22.55 18.35
C MET A 203 -11.78 -22.63 18.64
N ARG A 204 -12.58 -21.69 18.12
CA ARG A 204 -14.03 -21.89 17.96
C ARG A 204 -14.39 -21.95 16.48
N LYS A 205 -14.99 -23.10 16.10
CA LYS A 205 -15.62 -23.39 14.81
C LYS A 205 -16.47 -22.21 14.35
N PHE A 206 -16.27 -21.77 13.11
CA PHE A 206 -17.18 -20.83 12.45
C PHE A 206 -18.49 -21.55 12.14
N SER A 207 -19.46 -21.38 13.03
CA SER A 207 -20.87 -21.61 12.71
C SER A 207 -21.31 -20.53 11.72
N LYS A 208 -21.83 -20.98 10.58
CA LYS A 208 -22.33 -20.18 9.47
C LYS A 208 -23.64 -19.49 9.90
N THR A 209 -23.56 -18.31 10.53
CA THR A 209 -24.76 -17.51 10.81
C THR A 209 -25.13 -16.67 9.58
N ARG A 210 -26.26 -17.05 8.97
CA ARG A 210 -27.12 -16.20 8.14
C ARG A 210 -27.49 -14.91 8.89
N SER A 211 -27.87 -13.87 8.14
CA SER A 211 -28.38 -12.56 8.58
C SER A 211 -27.26 -11.51 8.72
N SER A 212 -27.28 -10.38 7.99
CA SER A 212 -28.40 -9.49 7.76
C SER A 212 -28.47 -8.99 6.32
N LYS A 213 -29.69 -8.95 5.78
CA LYS A 213 -30.09 -8.33 4.51
C LYS A 213 -29.85 -6.81 4.61
N ASN A 214 -29.51 -6.18 3.47
CA ASN A 214 -29.39 -4.72 3.24
C ASN A 214 -27.96 -4.15 3.10
N CYS A 215 -27.08 -4.78 2.31
CA CYS A 215 -25.93 -4.07 1.71
C CYS A 215 -26.18 -3.90 0.19
N VAL A 216 -26.86 -2.82 -0.20
CA VAL A 216 -26.93 -2.39 -1.61
C VAL A 216 -25.82 -1.36 -1.84
N GLY A 217 -24.88 -1.64 -2.75
CA GLY A 217 -23.71 -0.80 -3.03
C GLY A 217 -22.42 -1.25 -2.31
N ARG A 218 -21.75 -2.27 -2.87
CA ARG A 218 -20.45 -2.88 -2.50
C ARG A 218 -19.58 -2.17 -1.43
N THR A 219 -19.80 -2.40 -0.13
CA THR A 219 -18.79 -2.10 0.93
C THR A 219 -18.93 -2.98 2.21
N CYS A 220 -19.40 -4.23 2.11
CA CYS A 220 -19.55 -5.14 3.27
C CYS A 220 -18.64 -6.37 3.22
N GLU A 221 -17.69 -6.46 2.27
CA GLU A 221 -16.80 -7.61 2.20
C GLU A 221 -15.67 -7.50 3.21
N ARG A 222 -15.59 -8.49 4.11
CA ARG A 222 -14.42 -8.74 4.92
C ARG A 222 -13.33 -9.30 3.99
N ILE A 223 -12.19 -8.65 3.90
CA ILE A 223 -11.08 -9.12 3.08
C ILE A 223 -10.06 -9.84 3.94
N ARG A 224 -9.38 -10.83 3.37
CA ARG A 224 -8.20 -11.45 3.98
C ARG A 224 -6.97 -10.69 3.50
N ASP A 225 -6.19 -10.22 4.45
CA ASP A 225 -5.02 -9.38 4.24
C ASP A 225 -3.81 -10.09 4.85
N LEU A 226 -2.99 -10.70 4.00
CA LEU A 226 -1.75 -11.32 4.44
C LEU A 226 -0.79 -10.24 4.94
N PHE A 227 -0.21 -10.49 6.11
CA PHE A 227 0.66 -9.56 6.85
C PHE A 227 -0.02 -8.25 7.29
N CYS A 228 -1.35 -8.17 7.21
CA CYS A 228 -2.11 -7.02 7.71
C CYS A 228 -1.73 -5.68 7.07
N MET A 229 -1.24 -5.72 5.83
CA MET A 229 -0.66 -4.57 5.12
C MET A 229 -1.68 -3.47 4.80
N LEU A 230 -2.97 -3.78 4.84
CA LEU A 230 -4.03 -2.83 4.54
C LEU A 230 -4.49 -2.04 5.76
N THR A 231 -4.03 -2.39 6.96
CA THR A 231 -4.47 -1.72 8.20
C THR A 231 -4.30 -0.21 8.08
N ASP A 232 -5.37 0.53 8.37
CA ASP A 232 -5.46 1.99 8.30
C ASP A 232 -5.29 2.63 6.90
N LEU A 233 -5.13 1.84 5.83
CA LEU A 233 -5.16 2.36 4.46
C LEU A 233 -6.56 2.82 4.07
N LYS A 234 -6.62 3.92 3.30
CA LYS A 234 -7.87 4.47 2.76
C LYS A 234 -8.57 3.44 1.87
N CYS A 235 -9.83 3.14 2.19
CA CYS A 235 -10.67 2.21 1.43
C CYS A 235 -11.96 2.85 0.90
N GLY A 236 -12.13 4.16 1.12
CA GLY A 236 -13.25 4.97 0.69
C GLY A 236 -13.16 6.38 1.29
N ASP A 237 -14.11 7.24 0.97
CA ASP A 237 -14.14 8.59 1.55
C ASP A 237 -14.56 8.55 3.02
N ASN A 238 -13.72 9.13 3.87
CA ASN A 238 -13.80 9.03 5.33
C ASN A 238 -13.79 7.57 5.82
N MET A 239 -13.14 6.66 5.08
CA MET A 239 -13.06 5.24 5.41
C MET A 239 -11.65 4.69 5.33
N VAL A 240 -11.32 3.81 6.28
CA VAL A 240 -10.06 3.07 6.33
C VAL A 240 -10.30 1.60 6.64
N TYR A 241 -9.39 0.73 6.24
CA TYR A 241 -9.43 -0.67 6.66
C TYR A 241 -9.09 -0.77 8.15
N LYS A 242 -9.92 -1.50 8.88
CA LYS A 242 -9.68 -1.84 10.29
C LYS A 242 -9.61 -3.34 10.45
N THR A 243 -8.62 -3.81 11.19
CA THR A 243 -8.49 -5.22 11.55
C THR A 243 -9.62 -5.61 12.47
N ILE A 244 -10.47 -6.52 12.01
CA ILE A 244 -11.55 -7.09 12.84
C ILE A 244 -11.15 -8.42 13.46
N LYS A 245 -10.16 -9.10 12.87
CA LYS A 245 -9.60 -10.34 13.41
C LYS A 245 -8.19 -10.54 12.91
N GLN A 246 -7.27 -10.82 13.81
CA GLN A 246 -5.90 -11.21 13.51
C GLN A 246 -5.80 -12.73 13.61
N LEU A 247 -5.16 -13.38 12.65
CA LEU A 247 -4.89 -14.82 12.64
C LEU A 247 -3.37 -15.01 12.66
N ILE A 248 -2.84 -15.38 13.81
CA ILE A 248 -1.43 -15.69 14.02
C ILE A 248 -1.31 -17.21 14.12
N TYR A 249 -0.42 -17.79 13.34
CA TYR A 249 -0.18 -19.24 13.31
C TYR A 249 1.19 -19.55 13.91
N ASN A 250 1.27 -20.55 14.79
CA ASN A 250 2.51 -20.91 15.49
C ASN A 250 3.53 -21.65 14.60
N ASP A 251 3.14 -22.05 13.39
CA ASP A 251 3.98 -22.81 12.44
C ASP A 251 4.86 -21.91 11.55
N GLY A 252 4.88 -20.60 11.84
CA GLY A 252 5.58 -19.59 11.05
C GLY A 252 4.85 -19.25 9.74
N SER A 253 3.59 -19.67 9.57
CA SER A 253 2.75 -19.16 8.50
C SER A 253 2.58 -17.65 8.64
N PRO A 254 2.45 -16.93 7.50
CA PRO A 254 2.26 -15.51 7.53
C PRO A 254 1.00 -15.14 8.32
N GLU A 255 1.10 -14.07 9.09
CA GLU A 255 -0.04 -13.48 9.77
C GLU A 255 -1.14 -13.12 8.76
N ILE A 256 -2.41 -13.34 9.11
CA ILE A 256 -3.54 -12.97 8.26
C ILE A 256 -4.48 -12.08 9.07
N CYS A 257 -4.68 -10.84 8.63
CA CYS A 257 -5.76 -10.00 9.13
C CYS A 257 -7.03 -10.22 8.30
N ILE A 258 -8.15 -10.29 8.99
CA ILE A 258 -9.45 -10.05 8.40
C ILE A 258 -9.71 -8.55 8.55
N GLN A 259 -9.72 -7.85 7.44
CA GLN A 259 -9.93 -6.41 7.40
C GLN A 259 -11.37 -6.10 7.03
N GLN A 260 -11.87 -4.98 7.55
CA GLN A 260 -13.14 -4.41 7.16
C GLN A 260 -13.00 -2.91 6.93
N CYS A 261 -13.50 -2.43 5.80
CA CYS A 261 -13.56 -1.00 5.52
C CYS A 261 -14.60 -0.32 6.42
N LYS A 262 -14.15 0.56 7.32
CA LYS A 262 -14.97 1.25 8.33
C LYS A 262 -14.74 2.76 8.25
N CYS A 263 -15.61 3.54 8.89
CA CYS A 263 -15.38 4.98 8.99
C CYS A 263 -14.07 5.28 9.75
N ILE A 264 -13.40 6.36 9.36
CA ILE A 264 -12.06 6.73 9.85
C ILE A 264 -12.05 7.10 11.34
N SER A 265 -13.15 7.66 11.85
CA SER A 265 -13.34 8.01 13.25
C SER A 265 -14.81 7.84 13.66
N GLU A 266 -15.08 7.94 14.97
CA GLU A 266 -16.44 7.88 15.54
C GLU A 266 -17.29 9.12 15.22
N GLU A 267 -16.68 10.18 14.70
CA GLU A 267 -17.37 11.37 14.23
C GLU A 267 -18.18 11.09 12.95
N TYR A 268 -17.92 9.98 12.27
CA TYR A 268 -18.65 9.58 11.08
C TYR A 268 -19.57 8.38 11.37
N THR A 269 -20.77 8.42 10.78
CA THR A 269 -21.71 7.30 10.78
C THR A 269 -21.82 6.74 9.36
N LYS A 270 -21.90 5.40 9.25
CA LYS A 270 -22.09 4.73 7.97
C LYS A 270 -23.56 4.76 7.57
N GLU A 271 -23.89 5.51 6.54
CA GLU A 271 -25.23 5.60 5.95
C GLU A 271 -25.14 5.32 4.45
N GLY A 272 -25.97 4.40 3.93
CA GLY A 272 -26.00 4.06 2.51
C GLY A 272 -24.65 3.59 1.93
N GLY A 273 -23.77 3.02 2.76
CA GLY A 273 -22.43 2.59 2.34
C GLY A 273 -21.34 3.68 2.37
N ARG A 274 -21.68 4.93 2.72
CA ARG A 274 -20.75 6.06 2.84
C ARG A 274 -20.59 6.47 4.30
N CYS A 275 -19.48 7.12 4.64
CA CYS A 275 -19.25 7.66 5.99
C CYS A 275 -19.53 9.16 5.99
N ILE A 276 -20.57 9.56 6.73
CA ILE A 276 -21.08 10.93 6.80
C ILE A 276 -20.84 11.47 8.22
N MET A 277 -20.43 12.72 8.32
CA MET A 277 -20.17 13.37 9.61
C MET A 277 -21.44 13.45 10.45
N ARG A 278 -21.36 13.06 11.72
CA ARG A 278 -22.43 13.22 12.70
C ARG A 278 -22.65 14.71 12.93
N SER A 279 -23.85 15.22 12.67
CA SER A 279 -24.22 16.56 13.08
C SER A 279 -24.29 16.59 14.60
N THR A 280 -23.30 17.21 15.24
CA THR A 280 -23.39 17.57 16.65
C THR A 280 -24.52 18.59 16.76
N LYS A 281 -25.68 18.16 17.28
CA LYS A 281 -26.66 19.09 17.84
C LYS A 281 -25.94 19.81 18.97
N LYS A 282 -25.41 21.02 18.72
CA LYS A 282 -25.05 21.94 19.79
C LYS A 282 -26.31 22.09 20.63
N ASN A 283 -26.25 21.65 21.88
CA ASN A 283 -27.31 21.87 22.84
C ASN A 283 -27.54 23.38 22.92
N PRO A 284 -28.74 23.92 22.64
CA PRO A 284 -29.01 25.34 22.79
C PRO A 284 -29.14 25.78 24.26
N ALA A 285 -28.51 25.08 25.20
CA ALA A 285 -28.68 25.25 26.65
C ALA A 285 -27.54 26.04 27.33
N GLN A 286 -26.76 26.85 26.61
CA GLN A 286 -25.74 27.74 27.20
C GLN A 286 -25.79 29.20 26.69
N VAL A 287 -26.97 29.69 26.33
CA VAL A 287 -27.21 31.14 26.18
C VAL A 287 -28.38 31.50 27.11
N ILE A 288 -28.09 31.57 28.42
CA ILE A 288 -28.93 32.23 29.42
C ILE A 288 -27.98 32.93 30.41
N LEU A 289 -28.19 34.24 30.54
CA LEU A 289 -27.44 35.30 31.25
C LEU A 289 -26.26 35.90 30.49
#